data_AF-A0A562BQE2-F1
#
_entry.id   AF-A0A562BQE2-F1
#
_cell.length_a   1.000
_cell.length_b   1.000
_cell.length_c   1.000
_cell.angle_alpha   90.00
_cell.angle_beta   90.00
_cell.angle_gamma   90.00
#
_symmetry.space_group_name_H-M   'P 1'
#
loop_
_entity.id
_entity.type
_entity.pdbx_description
1 polymer ?
#
loop_
_entity_poly.entity_id
_entity_poly.type
_entity_poly.pdbx_seq_one_letter_code
_entity_poly.pdbx_strand_id
1 'polypeptide(L)'
;MGEAEAAPCLRGHGDTALADALVALIAAEPSISATSRQAIDALLQRHRQLVADVARLRQQREEWIVSALTYKALFERYSGQSPHEPNDRLMREKDSMRRAIRDQLREGLAPAAIPSHSVDPVSLS
;
A
#
# COMPACT_ATOMS: atom_id res chain seq x y z
N MET A 1 -29.00 13.97 -3.10
CA MET A 1 -28.27 15.23 -2.80
C MET A 1 -27.30 14.89 -1.69
N GLY A 2 -26.00 14.98 -1.96
CA GLY A 2 -24.94 14.47 -1.10
C GLY A 2 -23.67 14.39 -1.92
N GLU A 3 -23.17 15.55 -2.33
CA GLU A 3 -21.84 15.69 -2.92
C GLU A 3 -20.83 15.21 -1.87
N ALA A 4 -20.24 14.04 -2.10
CA ALA A 4 -19.01 13.66 -1.43
C ALA A 4 -17.92 14.52 -2.04
N GLU A 5 -17.75 15.70 -1.46
CA GLU A 5 -16.60 16.58 -1.68
C GLU A 5 -15.34 15.75 -1.44
N ALA A 6 -14.69 15.40 -2.55
CA ALA A 6 -13.43 14.68 -2.54
C ALA A 6 -12.42 15.53 -1.78
N ALA A 7 -12.14 15.14 -0.53
CA ALA A 7 -11.13 15.76 0.30
C ALA A 7 -9.84 15.85 -0.53
N PRO A 8 -9.33 17.07 -0.79
CA PRO A 8 -8.28 17.20 -1.76
C PRO A 8 -6.99 16.65 -1.13
N CYS A 9 -6.36 15.70 -1.82
CA CYS A 9 -5.07 15.10 -1.49
C CYS A 9 -3.92 16.12 -1.62
N LEU A 10 -4.06 17.32 -1.06
CA LEU A 10 -3.16 18.46 -1.28
C LEU A 10 -1.91 18.44 -0.42
N ARG A 11 -1.82 17.56 0.58
CA ARG A 11 -0.65 17.55 1.49
C ARG A 11 0.67 17.18 0.80
N GLY A 12 0.65 16.46 -0.32
CA GLY A 12 1.87 16.09 -1.04
C GLY A 12 2.44 17.19 -1.93
N HIS A 13 1.60 18.14 -2.37
CA HIS A 13 1.99 19.16 -3.34
C HIS A 13 2.68 20.37 -2.69
N GLY A 14 2.36 20.66 -1.42
CA GLY A 14 2.97 21.75 -0.66
C GLY A 14 4.43 21.47 -0.29
N ASP A 15 4.79 20.21 -0.05
CA ASP A 15 6.14 19.82 0.40
C ASP A 15 7.17 19.89 -0.74
N THR A 16 6.79 19.47 -1.95
CA THR A 16 7.64 19.63 -3.14
C THR A 16 7.80 21.08 -3.56
N ALA A 17 6.74 21.89 -3.48
CA ALA A 17 6.81 23.32 -3.76
C ALA A 17 7.74 24.06 -2.77
N LEU A 18 7.72 23.66 -1.49
CA LEU A 18 8.65 24.19 -0.47
C LEU A 18 10.10 23.81 -0.79
N ALA A 19 10.35 22.56 -1.19
CA ALA A 19 11.68 22.08 -1.57
C ALA A 19 12.25 22.87 -2.77
N ASP A 20 11.42 23.17 -3.77
CA ASP A 20 11.82 23.95 -4.95
C ASP A 20 12.04 25.43 -4.62
N ALA A 21 11.23 26.02 -3.72
CA ALA A 21 11.45 27.36 -3.20
C ALA A 21 12.77 27.48 -2.40
N LEU A 22 13.13 26.44 -1.63
CA LEU A 22 14.41 26.38 -0.93
C LEU A 22 15.60 26.31 -1.90
N VAL A 23 15.50 25.54 -2.98
CA VAL A 23 16.54 25.54 -4.04
C VAL A 23 16.71 26.94 -4.62
N ALA A 24 15.61 27.61 -4.95
CA ALA A 24 15.63 28.97 -5.50
C ALA A 24 16.26 29.99 -4.53
N LEU A 25 15.92 29.89 -3.23
CA LEU A 25 16.47 30.75 -2.18
C LEU A 25 17.98 30.54 -2.02
N ILE A 26 18.45 29.29 -2.01
CA ILE A 26 19.86 28.96 -1.83
C ILE A 26 20.68 29.39 -3.05
N ALA A 27 20.12 29.26 -4.25
CA ALA A 27 20.75 29.75 -5.48
C ALA A 27 20.89 31.29 -5.46
N ALA A 28 19.94 32.01 -4.85
CA ALA A 28 19.97 33.46 -4.73
C ALA A 28 20.92 33.98 -3.64
N GLU A 29 21.38 33.12 -2.71
CA GLU A 29 22.22 33.53 -1.59
C GLU A 29 23.70 33.18 -1.83
N PRO A 30 24.58 34.14 -2.17
CA PRO A 30 25.99 33.88 -2.45
C PRO A 30 26.84 33.61 -1.20
N SER A 31 26.36 33.98 0.00
CA SER A 31 27.12 33.82 1.25
C SER A 31 27.15 32.39 1.82
N ILE A 32 26.30 31.49 1.32
CA ILE A 32 26.25 30.09 1.77
C ILE A 32 27.52 29.35 1.33
N SER A 33 28.20 28.73 2.29
CA SER A 33 29.38 27.91 2.04
C SER A 33 29.08 26.73 1.11
N ALA A 34 30.07 26.29 0.32
CA ALA A 34 29.90 25.17 -0.60
C ALA A 34 29.47 23.87 0.12
N THR A 35 30.02 23.61 1.32
CA THR A 35 29.65 22.46 2.15
C THR A 35 28.20 22.53 2.62
N SER A 36 27.72 23.72 3.01
CA SER A 36 26.33 23.92 3.39
C SER A 36 25.38 23.71 2.22
N ARG A 37 25.72 24.20 1.01
CA ARG A 37 24.92 23.94 -0.20
C ARG A 37 24.81 22.46 -0.48
N GLN A 38 25.94 21.74 -0.48
CA GLN A 38 25.97 20.30 -0.71
C GLN A 38 25.12 19.52 0.30
N ALA A 39 25.18 19.89 1.59
CA ALA A 39 24.38 19.25 2.63
C ALA A 39 22.87 19.50 2.42
N ILE A 40 22.49 20.71 2.01
CA ILE A 40 21.09 21.03 1.74
C ILE A 40 20.60 20.32 0.47
N ASP A 41 21.40 20.26 -0.59
CA ASP A 41 21.06 19.53 -1.81
C ASP A 41 20.81 18.04 -1.54
N ALA A 42 21.68 17.41 -0.74
CA ALA A 42 21.51 16.03 -0.32
C ALA A 42 20.22 15.83 0.51
N LEU A 43 19.90 16.78 1.39
CA LEU A 43 18.66 16.72 2.18
C LEU A 43 17.42 16.86 1.29
N LEU A 44 17.43 17.79 0.33
CA LEU A 44 16.34 17.99 -0.62
C LEU A 44 16.14 16.78 -1.54
N GLN A 45 17.23 16.17 -2.01
CA GLN A 45 17.18 14.94 -2.79
C GLN A 45 16.55 13.80 -1.96
N ARG A 46 16.98 13.63 -0.71
CA ARG A 46 16.41 12.64 0.21
C ARG A 46 14.93 12.91 0.48
N HIS A 47 14.54 14.17 0.64
CA HIS A 47 13.15 14.55 0.83
C HIS A 47 12.29 14.16 -0.37
N ARG A 48 12.71 14.50 -1.60
CA ARG A 48 12.00 14.12 -2.84
C ARG A 48 11.85 12.59 -2.95
N GLN A 49 12.90 11.85 -2.61
CA GLN A 49 12.85 10.38 -2.59
C GLN A 49 11.81 9.86 -1.59
N LEU A 50 11.78 10.40 -0.36
CA LEU A 50 10.79 10.00 0.65
C LEU A 50 9.36 10.34 0.24
N VAL A 51 9.14 11.49 -0.39
CA VAL A 51 7.82 11.88 -0.91
C VAL A 51 7.35 10.87 -1.97
N ALA A 52 8.24 10.49 -2.89
CA ALA A 52 7.94 9.48 -3.92
C ALA A 52 7.66 8.10 -3.31
N ASP A 53 8.44 7.68 -2.32
CA ASP A 53 8.24 6.40 -1.63
C ASP A 53 6.92 6.37 -0.85
N VAL A 54 6.55 7.46 -0.18
CA VAL A 54 5.25 7.56 0.50
C VAL A 54 4.10 7.49 -0.50
N ALA A 55 4.21 8.15 -1.66
CA ALA A 55 3.20 8.07 -2.70
C ALA A 55 3.05 6.63 -3.22
N ARG A 56 4.17 5.96 -3.51
CA ARG A 56 4.19 4.55 -3.93
C ARG A 56 3.58 3.62 -2.87
N LEU A 57 3.92 3.79 -1.60
CA LEU A 57 3.36 3.00 -0.50
C LEU A 57 1.86 3.23 -0.31
N ARG A 58 1.36 4.45 -0.52
CA ARG A 58 -0.07 4.75 -0.50
C ARG A 58 -0.81 4.02 -1.62
N GLN A 59 -0.29 4.08 -2.84
CA GLN A 59 -0.85 3.35 -3.98
C GLN A 59 -0.86 1.84 -3.71
N GLN A 60 0.26 1.27 -3.26
CA GLN A 60 0.32 -0.15 -2.90
C GLN A 60 -0.71 -0.49 -1.82
N ARG A 61 -0.86 0.35 -0.79
CA ARG A 61 -1.89 0.13 0.24
C ARG A 61 -3.31 0.13 -0.34
N GLU A 62 -3.62 1.05 -1.24
CA GLU A 62 -4.92 1.13 -1.90
C GLU A 62 -5.21 -0.14 -2.71
N GLU A 63 -4.26 -0.61 -3.51
CA GLU A 63 -4.36 -1.86 -4.28
C GLU A 63 -4.60 -3.08 -3.36
N TRP A 64 -3.90 -3.13 -2.22
CA TRP A 64 -4.09 -4.18 -1.22
C TRP A 64 -5.49 -4.14 -0.58
N ILE A 65 -6.00 -2.95 -0.27
CA ILE A 65 -7.36 -2.77 0.26
C ILE A 65 -8.40 -3.24 -0.76
N VAL A 66 -8.28 -2.80 -2.02
CA VAL A 66 -9.18 -3.21 -3.10
C VAL A 66 -9.17 -4.73 -3.27
N SER A 67 -7.99 -5.34 -3.28
CA SER A 67 -7.85 -6.80 -3.40
C SER A 67 -8.52 -7.54 -2.23
N ALA A 68 -8.30 -7.09 -0.99
CA ALA A 68 -8.90 -7.69 0.19
C ALA A 68 -10.43 -7.57 0.20
N LEU A 69 -10.96 -6.39 -0.14
CA LEU A 69 -12.41 -6.16 -0.23
C LEU A 69 -13.05 -6.96 -1.37
N THR A 70 -12.38 -7.06 -2.51
CA THR A 70 -12.82 -7.88 -3.64
C THR A 70 -12.90 -9.34 -3.22
N TYR A 71 -11.86 -9.87 -2.57
CA TYR A 71 -11.87 -11.25 -2.08
C TYR A 71 -12.96 -11.47 -1.06
N LYS A 72 -13.19 -10.53 -0.13
CA LYS A 72 -14.29 -10.59 0.84
C LYS A 72 -15.65 -10.71 0.14
N ALA A 73 -15.92 -9.86 -0.84
CA ALA A 73 -17.19 -9.87 -1.58
C ALA A 73 -17.37 -11.17 -2.39
N LEU A 74 -16.31 -11.67 -3.02
CA LEU A 74 -16.34 -12.95 -3.72
C LEU A 74 -16.57 -14.11 -2.75
N PHE A 75 -15.90 -14.11 -1.61
CA PHE A 75 -16.09 -15.12 -0.58
C PHE A 75 -17.55 -15.16 -0.10
N GLU A 76 -18.13 -14.02 0.24
CA GLU A 76 -19.56 -13.92 0.61
C GLU A 76 -20.46 -14.50 -0.48
N ARG A 77 -20.24 -14.08 -1.73
CA ARG A 77 -21.06 -14.48 -2.88
C ARG A 77 -21.02 -15.98 -3.17
N TYR A 78 -19.85 -16.63 -3.05
CA TYR A 78 -19.68 -18.02 -3.45
C TYR A 78 -19.74 -19.02 -2.29
N SER A 79 -19.39 -18.62 -1.07
CA SER A 79 -19.48 -19.50 0.10
C SER A 79 -20.84 -19.43 0.81
N GLY A 80 -21.61 -18.36 0.59
CA GLY A 80 -22.84 -18.08 1.34
C GLY A 80 -22.61 -17.74 2.82
N GLN A 81 -21.34 -17.68 3.28
CA GLN A 81 -20.97 -17.34 4.65
C GLN A 81 -20.58 -15.87 4.74
N SER A 82 -21.03 -15.22 5.81
CA SER A 82 -20.57 -13.88 6.14
C SER A 82 -19.17 -13.94 6.78
N PRO A 83 -18.19 -13.17 6.29
CA PRO A 83 -16.88 -12.96 6.91
C PRO A 83 -16.96 -12.42 8.33
N HIS A 84 -18.12 -11.89 8.75
CA HIS A 84 -18.38 -11.44 10.11
C HIS A 84 -18.77 -12.58 11.06
N GLU A 85 -19.19 -13.74 10.53
CA GLU A 85 -19.47 -14.98 11.29
C GLU A 85 -18.81 -16.20 10.61
N PRO A 86 -17.47 -16.23 10.52
CA PRO A 86 -16.77 -17.34 9.88
C PRO A 86 -16.76 -18.58 10.77
N ASN A 87 -16.84 -19.77 10.17
CA ASN A 87 -16.69 -21.03 10.88
C ASN A 87 -15.29 -21.18 11.52
N ASP A 88 -15.20 -21.69 12.75
CA ASP A 88 -13.95 -21.93 13.49
C ASP A 88 -12.91 -22.77 12.71
N ARG A 89 -13.37 -23.72 11.88
CA ARG A 89 -12.50 -24.53 11.01
C ARG A 89 -11.81 -23.64 9.97
N LEU A 90 -12.57 -22.74 9.34
CA LEU A 90 -12.07 -21.81 8.32
C LEU A 90 -11.08 -20.81 8.94
N MET A 91 -11.34 -20.35 10.16
CA MET A 91 -10.44 -19.44 10.88
C MET A 91 -9.09 -20.11 11.19
N ARG A 92 -9.09 -21.37 11.63
CA ARG A 92 -7.86 -22.16 11.87
C ARG A 92 -7.06 -22.40 10.59
N GLU A 93 -7.74 -22.70 9.50
CA GLU A 93 -7.11 -22.91 8.19
C GLU A 93 -6.49 -21.62 7.65
N LYS A 94 -7.20 -20.48 7.74
CA LYS A 94 -6.69 -19.15 7.41
C LYS A 94 -5.42 -18.81 8.20
N ASP A 95 -5.40 -19.08 9.51
CA ASP A 95 -4.23 -18.81 10.34
C ASP A 95 -3.04 -19.70 9.98
N SER A 96 -3.29 -20.97 9.65
CA SER A 96 -2.26 -21.88 9.14
C SER A 96 -1.66 -21.37 7.83
N MET A 97 -2.51 -20.99 6.89
CA MET A 97 -2.10 -20.48 5.58
C MET A 97 -1.35 -19.16 5.70
N ARG A 98 -1.77 -18.25 6.59
CA ARG A 98 -1.04 -17.01 6.89
C ARG A 98 0.38 -17.27 7.42
N ARG A 99 0.59 -18.30 8.24
CA ARG A 99 1.93 -18.66 8.71
C ARG A 99 2.79 -19.16 7.55
N ALA A 100 2.27 -20.11 6.77
CA ALA A 100 2.98 -20.65 5.61
C ALA A 100 3.38 -19.56 4.59
N ILE A 101 2.47 -18.65 4.23
CA ILE A 101 2.77 -17.53 3.33
C ILE A 101 3.85 -16.62 3.92
N ARG A 102 3.79 -16.33 5.23
CA ARG A 102 4.79 -15.48 5.89
C ARG A 102 6.17 -16.12 5.89
N ASP A 103 6.25 -17.42 6.10
CA ASP A 103 7.51 -18.15 6.11
C ASP A 103 8.12 -18.21 4.70
N GLN A 104 7.30 -18.45 3.66
CA GLN A 104 7.72 -18.36 2.26
C GLN A 104 8.26 -16.96 1.91
N LEU A 105 7.55 -15.90 2.32
CA LEU A 105 8.00 -14.52 2.08
C LEU A 105 9.33 -14.19 2.80
N ARG A 106 9.55 -14.73 4.01
CA ARG A 106 10.81 -14.55 4.75
C ARG A 106 11.98 -15.24 4.07
N GLU A 107 11.73 -16.36 3.42
CA GLU A 107 12.71 -17.13 2.64
C GLU A 107 12.96 -16.53 1.24
N GLY A 108 12.27 -15.43 0.89
CA GLY A 108 12.38 -14.81 -0.44
C GLY A 108 11.69 -15.61 -1.54
N LEU A 109 10.89 -16.62 -1.17
CA LEU A 109 10.11 -17.42 -2.09
C LEU A 109 8.84 -16.67 -2.46
N ALA A 110 8.49 -16.71 -3.75
CA ALA A 110 7.15 -16.31 -4.17
C ALA A 110 6.14 -17.23 -3.45
N PRO A 111 5.04 -16.70 -2.88
CA PRO A 111 4.04 -17.54 -2.24
C PRO A 111 3.56 -18.59 -3.23
N ALA A 112 3.81 -19.87 -2.94
CA ALA A 112 3.39 -20.95 -3.82
C ALA A 112 1.86 -20.90 -3.92
N ALA A 113 1.32 -20.95 -5.14
CA ALA A 113 -0.12 -21.01 -5.36
C ALA A 113 -0.70 -22.12 -4.48
N ILE A 114 -1.69 -21.75 -3.65
CA ILE A 114 -2.36 -22.65 -2.72
C ILE A 114 -2.85 -23.86 -3.55
N PRO A 115 -2.58 -25.11 -3.13
CA PRO A 115 -3.09 -26.27 -3.83
C PRO A 115 -4.61 -26.14 -3.91
N SER A 116 -5.12 -26.01 -5.12
CA SER A 116 -6.54 -25.94 -5.42
C SER A 116 -7.18 -27.23 -4.92
N HIS A 117 -7.82 -27.17 -3.75
CA HIS A 117 -8.84 -28.15 -3.41
C HIS A 117 -9.92 -28.03 -4.49
N SER A 118 -10.09 -29.12 -5.26
CA SER A 118 -11.16 -29.30 -6.23
C SER A 118 -12.47 -28.81 -5.61
N VAL A 119 -12.96 -27.68 -6.10
CA VAL A 119 -14.33 -27.24 -5.80
C VAL A 119 -15.19 -28.08 -6.72
N ASP A 120 -15.70 -29.19 -6.19
CA ASP A 120 -16.68 -29.98 -6.93
C ASP A 120 -17.85 -29.07 -7.31
N PRO A 121 -18.26 -29.04 -8.60
CA PRO A 121 -19.32 -28.16 -9.04
C PRO A 121 -20.60 -28.51 -8.29
N VAL A 122 -21.12 -27.55 -7.51
CA VAL A 122 -22.45 -27.64 -6.91
C VAL A 122 -23.44 -27.85 -8.05
N SER A 123 -23.94 -29.08 -8.14
CA SER A 123 -25.00 -29.44 -9.06
C SER A 123 -26.27 -28.74 -8.61
N LEU A 124 -26.69 -27.74 -9.37
CA LEU A 124 -28.02 -27.15 -9.26
C LEU A 124 -29.01 -28.17 -9.85
N SER A 125 -29.86 -28.75 -9.00
CA SER A 125 -31.08 -29.48 -9.37
C SER A 125 -32.19 -29.11 -8.41
#